data_AF-A0A1M3MVS2-F1
#
_entry.id   AF-A0A1M3MVS2-F1
#
_cell.length_a   1.000
_cell.length_b   1.000
_cell.length_c   1.000
_cell.angle_alpha   90.00
_cell.angle_beta   90.00
_cell.angle_gamma   90.00
#
_symmetry.space_group_name_H-M   'P 1'
#
loop_
_entity.id
_entity.type
_entity.pdbx_description
1 polymer ?
#
loop_
_entity_poly.entity_id
_entity_poly.type
_entity_poly.pdbx_seq_one_letter_code
_entity_poly.pdbx_strand_id
1 'polypeptide(L)'
;MLAPLADPPAPSRPPVPHDPCDREAVILLGGWEVRVSTGSAFEFFVPRGLWHVQLWHPIAQISILTPSRLTAGKFEAFPSRGWKARCATYQELSAVLRSEHDVTLPSAEAVTWIRHHLVDRLVAAAGSETSPS
;
A
#
# COMPACT_ATOMS: atom_id res chain seq x y z
N MET A 1 -41.73 18.82 -9.99
CA MET A 1 -40.34 19.04 -10.47
C MET A 1 -39.42 18.20 -9.60
N LEU A 2 -38.73 17.21 -10.16
CA LEU A 2 -37.68 16.46 -9.46
C LEU A 2 -36.40 17.31 -9.52
N ALA A 3 -35.81 17.60 -8.37
CA ALA A 3 -34.50 18.24 -8.32
C ALA A 3 -33.45 17.27 -8.89
N PRO A 4 -32.43 17.77 -9.63
CA PRO A 4 -31.33 16.92 -10.04
C PRO A 4 -30.64 16.37 -8.78
N LEU A 5 -30.39 15.07 -8.76
CA LEU A 5 -29.50 14.46 -7.78
C LEU A 5 -28.15 15.18 -7.91
N ALA A 6 -27.77 15.92 -6.88
CA ALA A 6 -26.44 16.51 -6.83
C ALA A 6 -25.41 15.38 -6.99
N ASP A 7 -24.38 15.60 -7.81
CA ASP A 7 -23.27 14.67 -7.90
C ASP A 7 -22.74 14.41 -6.47
N PRO A 8 -22.47 13.15 -6.10
CA PRO A 8 -21.85 12.87 -4.82
C PRO A 8 -20.52 13.64 -4.77
N PRO A 9 -20.16 14.23 -3.61
CA PRO A 9 -18.88 14.92 -3.48
C PRO A 9 -17.76 13.96 -3.88
N ALA A 10 -16.78 14.46 -4.65
CA ALA A 10 -15.59 13.69 -5.00
C ALA A 10 -15.02 13.04 -3.73
N PRO A 11 -14.66 11.74 -3.75
CA PRO A 11 -14.22 11.07 -2.54
C PRO A 11 -13.04 11.83 -1.94
N SER A 12 -13.14 12.17 -0.65
CA SER A 12 -12.05 12.78 0.09
C SER A 12 -10.83 11.88 -0.04
N ARG A 13 -9.72 12.46 -0.49
CA ARG A 13 -8.41 11.80 -0.63
C ARG A 13 -8.11 10.96 0.63
N PRO A 14 -7.63 9.70 0.52
CA PRO A 14 -7.26 8.92 1.68
C PRO A 14 -6.25 9.68 2.55
N PRO A 15 -6.29 9.54 3.88
CA PRO A 15 -5.35 10.23 4.75
C PRO A 15 -3.93 9.70 4.52
N VAL A 16 -2.93 10.55 4.75
CA VAL A 16 -1.55 10.06 4.82
C VAL A 16 -1.42 8.99 5.93
N PRO A 17 -0.68 7.89 5.71
CA PRO A 17 0.12 7.56 4.52
C PRO A 17 -0.57 6.55 3.56
N HIS A 18 -1.91 6.50 3.56
CA HIS A 18 -2.73 5.59 2.74
C HIS A 18 -3.04 6.11 1.34
N ASP A 19 -2.74 7.37 1.08
CA ASP A 19 -2.89 7.97 -0.23
C ASP A 19 -2.02 7.26 -1.28
N PRO A 20 -2.62 6.71 -2.36
CA PRO A 20 -1.84 6.05 -3.40
C PRO A 20 -1.03 7.04 -4.25
N CYS A 21 -1.47 8.30 -4.39
CA CYS A 21 -0.81 9.30 -5.23
C CYS A 21 0.50 9.82 -4.62
N ASP A 22 0.73 9.60 -3.32
CA ASP A 22 1.99 9.94 -2.66
C ASP A 22 3.10 8.89 -2.89
N ARG A 23 2.83 7.89 -3.74
CA ARG A 23 3.70 6.73 -3.99
C ARG A 23 3.70 6.30 -5.44
N GLU A 24 4.83 5.76 -5.87
CA GLU A 24 5.01 5.17 -7.20
C GLU A 24 4.62 3.70 -7.19
N ALA A 25 3.85 3.27 -8.20
CA ALA A 25 3.54 1.87 -8.41
C ALA A 25 4.72 1.16 -9.11
N VAL A 26 5.20 0.08 -8.50
CA VAL A 26 6.42 -0.63 -8.95
C VAL A 26 6.16 -2.07 -9.38
N ILE A 27 5.10 -2.72 -8.88
CA ILE A 27 4.71 -4.09 -9.25
C ILE A 27 3.19 -4.18 -9.33
N LEU A 28 2.67 -4.93 -10.31
CA LEU A 28 1.27 -5.38 -10.34
C LEU A 28 1.17 -6.83 -9.89
N LEU A 29 0.26 -7.11 -8.96
CA LEU A 29 0.09 -8.42 -8.33
C LEU A 29 -1.40 -8.77 -8.20
N GLY A 30 -1.95 -9.49 -9.18
CA GLY A 30 -3.31 -10.02 -9.10
C GLY A 30 -4.39 -8.94 -8.88
N GLY A 31 -4.31 -7.82 -9.60
CA GLY A 31 -5.23 -6.68 -9.44
C GLY A 31 -4.83 -5.68 -8.36
N TRP A 32 -3.77 -5.96 -7.60
CA TRP A 32 -3.18 -5.03 -6.65
C TRP A 32 -1.95 -4.33 -7.24
N GLU A 33 -1.77 -3.08 -6.90
CA GLU A 33 -0.54 -2.33 -7.11
C GLU A 33 0.31 -2.38 -5.84
N VAL A 34 1.59 -2.70 -6.01
CA VAL A 34 2.61 -2.54 -4.98
C VAL A 34 3.21 -1.17 -5.18
N ARG A 35 3.04 -0.28 -4.20
CA ARG A 35 3.46 1.11 -4.27
C ARG A 35 4.45 1.47 -3.17
N VAL A 36 5.42 2.31 -3.49
CA VAL A 36 6.51 2.67 -2.58
C VAL A 36 6.80 4.17 -2.65
N SER A 37 7.31 4.72 -1.55
CA SER A 37 7.94 6.04 -1.58
C SER A 37 9.34 5.91 -2.17
N THR A 38 9.69 6.79 -3.08
CA THR A 38 10.97 6.88 -3.81
C THR A 38 11.73 8.16 -3.44
N GLY A 39 12.91 8.38 -4.04
CA GLY A 39 13.70 9.60 -3.84
C GLY A 39 14.14 9.83 -2.39
N SER A 40 14.10 11.09 -1.94
CA SER A 40 14.57 11.48 -0.60
C SER A 40 13.82 10.78 0.54
N ALA A 41 12.53 10.46 0.34
CA ALA A 41 11.75 9.71 1.31
C ALA A 41 12.26 8.26 1.45
N PHE A 42 12.63 7.62 0.33
CA PHE A 42 13.23 6.28 0.34
C PHE A 42 14.55 6.26 1.12
N GLU A 43 15.47 7.17 0.78
CA GLU A 43 16.77 7.33 1.45
C GLU A 43 16.62 7.62 2.95
N PHE A 44 15.57 8.33 3.35
CA PHE A 44 15.29 8.61 4.74
C PHE A 44 14.72 7.39 5.49
N PHE A 45 13.69 6.74 4.94
CA PHE A 45 12.89 5.75 5.64
C PHE A 45 13.50 4.35 5.70
N VAL A 46 14.15 3.91 4.63
CA VAL A 46 14.72 2.56 4.51
C VAL A 46 15.77 2.28 5.59
N PRO A 47 16.85 3.06 5.74
CA PRO A 47 17.90 2.77 6.74
C PRO A 47 17.40 2.87 8.19
N ARG A 48 16.24 3.49 8.42
CA ARG A 48 15.63 3.64 9.75
C ARG A 48 14.61 2.54 10.08
N GLY A 49 14.30 1.66 9.14
CA GLY A 49 13.25 0.63 9.29
C GLY A 49 11.84 1.21 9.37
N LEU A 50 11.65 2.43 8.84
CA LEU A 50 10.36 3.13 8.79
C LEU A 50 9.62 2.86 7.48
N TRP A 51 10.34 2.37 6.48
CA TRP A 51 9.79 2.09 5.16
C TRP A 51 8.79 0.93 5.23
N HIS A 52 7.67 1.10 4.55
CA HIS A 52 6.68 0.06 4.34
C HIS A 52 6.14 0.16 2.92
N VAL A 53 5.86 -1.01 2.38
CA VAL A 53 5.19 -1.17 1.10
C VAL A 53 3.71 -0.88 1.28
N GLN A 54 3.11 -0.22 0.29
CA GLN A 54 1.66 -0.09 0.18
C GLN A 54 1.16 -1.12 -0.85
N LEU A 55 0.11 -1.88 -0.51
CA LEU A 55 -0.70 -2.60 -1.48
C LEU A 55 -1.96 -1.77 -1.73
N TRP A 56 -2.17 -1.36 -2.97
CA TRP A 56 -3.31 -0.57 -3.39
C TRP A 56 -4.21 -1.38 -4.32
N HIS A 57 -5.49 -1.48 -4.00
CA HIS A 57 -6.48 -2.07 -4.89
C HIS A 57 -7.23 -0.93 -5.61
N PRO A 58 -7.00 -0.68 -6.90
CA PRO A 58 -7.53 0.50 -7.58
C PRO A 58 -9.06 0.52 -7.72
N ILE A 59 -9.68 -0.65 -7.93
CA ILE A 59 -11.14 -0.74 -8.10
C ILE A 59 -11.86 -0.56 -6.76
N ALA A 60 -11.48 -1.34 -5.74
CA ALA A 60 -12.07 -1.26 -4.39
C ALA A 60 -11.59 -0.04 -3.58
N GLN A 61 -10.59 0.69 -4.07
CA GLN A 61 -9.96 1.83 -3.41
C GLN A 61 -9.44 1.54 -2.00
N ILE A 62 -8.81 0.36 -1.84
CA ILE A 62 -8.29 -0.11 -0.56
C ILE A 62 -6.77 0.06 -0.53
N SER A 63 -6.28 0.65 0.55
CA SER A 63 -4.86 0.83 0.84
C SER A 63 -4.45 -0.02 2.03
N ILE A 64 -3.42 -0.84 1.85
CA ILE A 64 -2.83 -1.66 2.91
C ILE A 64 -1.38 -1.26 3.08
N LEU A 65 -0.97 -0.96 4.30
CA LEU A 65 0.42 -0.71 4.65
C LEU A 65 0.99 -1.96 5.31
N THR A 66 2.13 -2.42 4.80
CA THR A 66 2.83 -3.55 5.40
C THR A 66 3.47 -3.18 6.75
N PRO A 67 3.72 -4.14 7.65
CA PRO A 67 4.41 -3.90 8.90
C PRO A 67 5.75 -3.18 8.75
N SER A 68 5.92 -2.11 9.52
CA SER A 68 7.17 -1.37 9.73
C SER A 68 7.20 -0.80 11.15
N ARG A 69 8.27 -0.09 11.52
CA ARG A 69 8.32 0.64 12.79
C ARG A 69 7.25 1.73 12.88
N LEU A 70 6.85 2.35 11.76
CA LEU A 70 5.77 3.36 11.74
C LEU A 70 4.40 2.77 12.02
N THR A 71 4.17 1.52 11.59
CA THR A 71 2.91 0.81 11.85
C THR A 71 2.98 -0.06 13.10
N ALA A 72 3.99 0.14 13.95
CA ALA A 72 4.25 -0.66 15.16
C ALA A 72 4.25 -2.19 14.90
N GLY A 73 4.78 -2.60 13.74
CA GLY A 73 4.87 -4.00 13.35
C GLY A 73 3.54 -4.63 12.90
N LYS A 74 2.51 -3.83 12.64
CA LYS A 74 1.18 -4.32 12.20
C LYS A 74 0.87 -3.91 10.76
N PHE A 75 -0.03 -4.65 10.13
CA PHE A 75 -0.69 -4.19 8.92
C PHE A 75 -1.70 -3.09 9.27
N GLU A 76 -1.80 -2.07 8.42
CA GLU A 76 -2.88 -1.08 8.49
C GLU A 76 -3.70 -1.15 7.20
N ALA A 77 -5.02 -1.29 7.28
CA ALA A 77 -5.92 -1.31 6.13
C ALA A 77 -6.88 -0.13 6.18
N PHE A 78 -7.06 0.55 5.05
CA PHE A 78 -7.96 1.68 4.89
C PHE A 78 -8.73 1.57 3.56
N PRO A 79 -10.01 1.95 3.50
CA PRO A 79 -10.87 2.29 4.64
C PRO A 79 -11.32 1.02 5.38
N SER A 80 -11.54 1.11 6.69
CA SER A 80 -12.23 0.07 7.46
C SER A 80 -13.01 0.73 8.60
N ARG A 81 -14.32 0.46 8.68
CA ARG A 81 -15.24 1.02 9.68
C ARG A 81 -15.11 2.54 9.89
N GLY A 82 -14.99 3.29 8.79
CA GLY A 82 -14.84 4.77 8.82
C GLY A 82 -13.44 5.27 9.19
N TRP A 83 -12.48 4.38 9.45
CA TRP A 83 -11.09 4.73 9.67
C TRP A 83 -10.15 3.65 9.10
N LYS A 84 -9.17 3.19 9.89
CA LYS A 84 -8.25 2.11 9.53
C LYS A 84 -8.31 0.95 10.51
N ALA A 85 -8.25 -0.27 9.97
CA ALA A 85 -8.04 -1.48 10.75
C ALA A 85 -6.55 -1.71 10.99
N ARG A 86 -6.22 -2.28 12.15
CA ARG A 86 -4.86 -2.74 12.49
C ARG A 86 -4.87 -4.24 12.70
N CYS A 87 -4.11 -4.96 11.90
CA CYS A 87 -4.06 -6.42 11.91
C CYS A 87 -2.65 -6.87 12.27
N ALA A 88 -2.51 -7.76 13.25
CA ALA A 88 -1.23 -8.31 13.65
C ALA A 88 -0.75 -9.37 12.64
N THR A 89 -1.69 -10.07 12.01
CA THR A 89 -1.40 -11.18 11.09
C THR A 89 -2.02 -10.96 9.71
N TYR A 90 -1.49 -11.67 8.72
CA TYR A 90 -2.03 -11.65 7.35
C TYR A 90 -3.43 -12.29 7.29
N GLN A 91 -3.68 -13.29 8.14
CA GLN A 91 -4.95 -13.97 8.27
C GLN A 91 -6.03 -13.02 8.80
N GLU A 92 -5.73 -12.24 9.85
CA GLU A 92 -6.63 -11.19 10.36
C GLU A 92 -6.94 -10.15 9.29
N LEU A 93 -5.92 -9.68 8.56
CA LEU A 93 -6.08 -8.72 7.47
C LEU A 93 -7.01 -9.28 6.38
N SER A 94 -6.78 -10.53 5.96
CA SER A 94 -7.60 -11.21 4.96
C SER A 94 -9.06 -11.34 5.40
N ALA A 95 -9.29 -11.67 6.67
CA ALA A 95 -10.63 -11.77 7.23
C ALA A 95 -11.36 -10.42 7.23
N VAL A 96 -10.68 -9.33 7.62
CA VAL A 96 -11.25 -7.97 7.58
C VAL A 96 -11.64 -7.61 6.14
N LEU A 97 -10.72 -7.76 5.19
CA LEU A 97 -10.96 -7.35 3.80
C LEU A 97 -12.06 -8.15 3.10
N ARG A 98 -12.13 -9.45 3.37
CA ARG A 98 -13.23 -10.27 2.86
C ARG A 98 -14.57 -9.84 3.45
N SER A 99 -14.62 -9.58 4.75
CA SER A 99 -15.87 -9.21 5.42
C SER A 99 -16.37 -7.81 5.08
N GLU A 100 -15.48 -6.85 4.86
CA GLU A 100 -15.85 -5.44 4.68
C GLU A 100 -15.89 -5.00 3.21
N HIS A 101 -15.16 -5.68 2.32
CA HIS A 101 -15.01 -5.24 0.94
C HIS A 101 -15.18 -6.34 -0.11
N ASP A 102 -15.35 -7.60 0.30
CA ASP A 102 -15.40 -8.76 -0.62
C ASP A 102 -14.17 -8.87 -1.53
N VAL A 103 -12.99 -8.46 -1.03
CA VAL A 103 -11.73 -8.51 -1.78
C VAL A 103 -10.83 -9.61 -1.25
N THR A 104 -10.16 -10.32 -2.17
CA THR A 104 -9.11 -11.29 -1.85
C THR A 104 -7.72 -10.64 -1.95
N LEU A 105 -6.91 -10.86 -0.92
CA LEU A 105 -5.52 -10.44 -0.91
C LEU A 105 -4.65 -11.26 -1.88
N PRO A 106 -3.50 -10.70 -2.32
CA PRO A 106 -2.44 -11.52 -2.91
C PRO A 106 -1.96 -12.62 -1.96
N SER A 107 -1.15 -13.56 -2.45
CA SER A 107 -0.62 -14.61 -1.58
C SER A 107 0.29 -14.02 -0.49
N ALA A 108 0.23 -14.58 0.72
CA ALA A 108 1.06 -14.16 1.83
C ALA A 108 2.56 -14.32 1.53
N GLU A 109 2.91 -15.35 0.75
CA GLU A 109 4.27 -15.61 0.28
C GLU A 109 4.78 -14.47 -0.61
N ALA A 110 3.99 -14.06 -1.62
CA ALA A 110 4.37 -12.96 -2.50
C ALA A 110 4.56 -11.66 -1.73
N VAL A 111 3.65 -11.34 -0.79
CA VAL A 111 3.78 -10.13 0.04
C VAL A 111 4.99 -10.22 0.97
N THR A 112 5.29 -11.39 1.52
CA THR A 112 6.48 -11.60 2.36
C THR A 112 7.76 -11.41 1.54
N TRP A 113 7.82 -12.01 0.35
CA TRP A 113 8.94 -11.84 -0.56
C TRP A 113 9.18 -10.37 -0.91
N ILE A 114 8.11 -9.64 -1.29
CA ILE A 114 8.16 -8.21 -1.58
C ILE A 114 8.73 -7.44 -0.39
N ARG A 115 8.22 -7.69 0.82
CA ARG A 115 8.67 -6.97 2.03
C ARG A 115 10.15 -7.18 2.34
N HIS A 116 10.70 -8.34 2.04
CA HIS A 116 12.09 -8.66 2.36
C HIS A 116 13.07 -8.28 1.25
N HIS A 117 12.65 -8.30 -0.01
CA HIS A 117 13.58 -8.21 -1.14
C HIS A 117 13.38 -6.99 -2.04
N LEU A 118 12.25 -6.27 -1.93
CA LEU A 118 11.96 -5.16 -2.84
C LEU A 118 12.98 -4.02 -2.71
N VAL A 119 13.45 -3.73 -1.49
CA VAL A 119 14.48 -2.69 -1.27
C VAL A 119 15.75 -3.02 -2.04
N ASP A 120 16.28 -4.23 -1.90
CA ASP A 120 17.50 -4.67 -2.58
C ASP A 120 17.36 -4.59 -4.10
N ARG A 121 16.18 -4.97 -4.62
CA ARG A 121 15.86 -4.90 -6.05
C ARG A 121 15.83 -3.46 -6.57
N LEU A 122 15.23 -2.54 -5.82
CA LEU A 122 15.18 -1.12 -6.19
C LEU A 122 16.58 -0.49 -6.17
N VAL A 123 17.40 -0.82 -5.18
CA VAL A 123 18.81 -0.36 -5.09
C VAL A 123 19.64 -0.90 -6.26
N ALA A 124 19.50 -2.19 -6.60
CA ALA A 124 20.22 -2.79 -7.72
C ALA A 124 19.84 -2.19 -9.08
N ALA A 125 18.54 -1.89 -9.28
CA ALA A 125 18.05 -1.25 -10.50
C ALA A 125 18.64 0.16 -10.66
N ALA A 126 18.63 0.98 -9.61
CA ALA A 126 19.19 2.33 -9.63
C ALA A 126 20.72 2.34 -9.91
N GLY A 127 21.45 1.36 -9.38
CA GLY A 127 22.89 1.20 -9.66
C GLY A 127 23.20 0.75 -11.10
N SER A 128 22.24 0.15 -11.80
CA SER A 128 22.41 -0.31 -13.19
C SER A 128 22.20 0.81 -14.22
N GLU A 129 21.44 1.85 -13.87
CA GLU A 129 21.15 3.01 -14.74
C GLU A 129 22.27 4.06 -14.77
N THR A 130 23.30 3.92 -13.92
CA THR A 130 24.39 4.91 -13.76
C THR A 130 25.70 4.55 -14.46
N SER A 131 25.73 3.51 -15.30
CA SER A 131 26.87 3.22 -16.19
C SER A 131 26.63 3.79 -17.59
N PRO A 132 27.16 4.98 -17.94
CA PRO A 132 27.26 5.40 -19.32
C PRO A 132 28.30 4.51 -20.03
N SER A 133 27.93 3.96 -21.19
CA SER A 133 28.90 3.47 -22.18
C SER A 133 29.64 4.64 -22.83
#